data_AF-A0A7D9HFD3-F1
#
_entry.id   AF-A0A7D9HFD3-F1
#
_cell.length_a   1.000
_cell.length_b   1.000
_cell.length_c   1.000
_cell.angle_alpha   90.00
_cell.angle_beta   90.00
_cell.angle_gamma   90.00
#
_symmetry.space_group_name_H-M   'P 1'
#
loop_
_entity.id
_entity.type
_entity.pdbx_description
1 polymer ?
#
loop_
_entity_poly.entity_id
_entity_poly.type
_entity_poly.pdbx_seq_one_letter_code
_entity_poly.pdbx_strand_id
1 'polypeptide(L)'
;MKERRKQQENNKMFMLPLVDAIVSGIHARFDDVMDDDQVIAASILIPKFKDHWTDDNSQLKKGLEYIRNRLVADNVVESEETEAKEDEASANKFFKTKKKSSKDVLELYLSSDNEDFDIFKERCASLRKLALELNSPLPASAACERLFSTGGLILRPHRSSLSDKHFEACLLSKLNFKFLK
;
A
#
# COMPACT_ATOMS: atom_id res chain seq x y z
N MET A 1 -38.26 -29.64 7.30
CA MET A 1 -36.84 -29.47 7.70
C MET A 1 -35.87 -30.35 6.88
N LYS A 2 -36.23 -31.58 6.49
CA LYS A 2 -35.37 -32.48 5.67
C LYS A 2 -35.18 -32.05 4.19
N GLU A 3 -36.20 -31.46 3.55
CA GLU A 3 -36.07 -30.96 2.16
C GLU A 3 -35.12 -29.77 1.99
N ARG A 4 -35.12 -28.82 2.94
CA ARG A 4 -34.20 -27.67 2.89
C ARG A 4 -32.73 -28.10 3.04
N ARG A 5 -32.46 -29.15 3.84
CA ARG A 5 -31.12 -29.75 3.96
C ARG A 5 -30.69 -30.43 2.65
N LYS A 6 -31.59 -31.19 2.00
CA LYS A 6 -31.33 -31.80 0.69
C LYS A 6 -31.09 -30.78 -0.41
N GLN A 7 -31.83 -29.66 -0.43
CA GLN A 7 -31.59 -28.55 -1.37
C GLN A 7 -30.26 -27.82 -1.09
N GLN A 8 -29.88 -27.62 0.18
CA GLN A 8 -28.58 -27.06 0.54
C GLN A 8 -27.41 -27.99 0.18
N GLU A 9 -27.55 -29.29 0.35
CA GLU A 9 -26.55 -30.30 -0.04
C GLU A 9 -26.42 -30.38 -1.57
N ASN A 10 -27.53 -30.36 -2.31
CA ASN A 10 -27.50 -30.32 -3.78
C ASN A 10 -26.86 -29.02 -4.29
N ASN A 11 -27.19 -27.86 -3.73
CA ASN A 11 -26.58 -26.59 -4.15
C ASN A 11 -25.07 -26.54 -3.85
N LYS A 12 -24.61 -27.14 -2.74
CA LYS A 12 -23.17 -27.32 -2.49
C LYS A 12 -22.52 -28.17 -3.58
N MET A 13 -23.15 -29.26 -4.00
CA MET A 13 -22.61 -30.17 -5.01
C MET A 13 -22.42 -29.50 -6.40
N PHE A 14 -23.29 -28.56 -6.77
CA PHE A 14 -23.17 -27.82 -8.05
C PHE A 14 -22.20 -26.63 -8.01
N MET A 15 -21.97 -26.02 -6.84
CA MET A 15 -21.09 -24.86 -6.70
C MET A 15 -19.63 -25.23 -6.46
N LEU A 16 -19.35 -26.42 -5.90
CA LEU A 16 -17.99 -26.89 -5.63
C LEU A 16 -17.08 -26.86 -6.87
N PRO A 17 -17.49 -27.38 -8.06
CA PRO A 17 -16.63 -27.33 -9.25
C PRO A 17 -16.28 -25.90 -9.68
N LEU A 18 -17.19 -24.94 -9.49
CA LEU A 18 -16.94 -23.53 -9.80
C LEU A 18 -15.97 -22.90 -8.80
N VAL A 19 -16.15 -23.18 -7.51
CA VAL A 19 -15.22 -22.71 -6.46
C VAL A 19 -13.82 -23.29 -6.71
N ASP A 20 -13.73 -24.60 -6.99
CA ASP A 20 -12.46 -25.28 -7.27
C ASP A 20 -11.79 -24.70 -8.51
N ALA A 21 -12.55 -24.41 -9.58
CA ALA A 21 -12.01 -23.79 -10.78
C ALA A 21 -11.50 -22.36 -10.53
N ILE A 22 -12.21 -21.57 -9.72
CA ILE A 22 -11.78 -20.21 -9.34
C ILE A 22 -10.51 -20.28 -8.48
N VAL A 23 -10.51 -21.11 -7.44
CA VAL A 23 -9.35 -21.29 -6.55
C VAL A 23 -8.14 -21.78 -7.35
N SER A 24 -8.32 -22.81 -8.18
CA SER A 24 -7.25 -23.30 -9.07
C SER A 24 -6.75 -22.23 -10.03
N GLY A 25 -7.66 -21.42 -10.57
CA GLY A 25 -7.30 -20.31 -11.46
C GLY A 25 -6.54 -19.18 -10.75
N ILE A 26 -6.84 -18.93 -9.47
CA ILE A 26 -6.10 -17.98 -8.64
C ILE A 26 -4.69 -18.53 -8.38
N HIS A 27 -4.58 -19.76 -7.87
CA HIS A 27 -3.28 -20.39 -7.62
C HIS A 27 -2.42 -20.44 -8.88
N ALA A 28 -2.98 -20.89 -10.02
CA ALA A 28 -2.24 -20.96 -11.28
C ALA A 28 -1.72 -19.61 -11.80
N ARG A 29 -2.30 -18.48 -11.37
CA ARG A 29 -1.89 -17.13 -11.81
C ARG A 29 -1.05 -16.38 -10.80
N PHE A 30 -1.25 -16.66 -9.51
CA PHE A 30 -0.74 -15.83 -8.42
C PHE A 30 0.10 -16.61 -7.41
N ASP A 31 0.31 -17.92 -7.54
CA ASP A 31 1.15 -18.69 -6.61
C ASP A 31 2.54 -18.07 -6.46
N ASP A 32 3.19 -17.74 -7.59
CA ASP A 32 4.52 -17.12 -7.60
C ASP A 32 4.53 -15.78 -6.85
N VAL A 33 3.42 -15.04 -6.91
CA VAL A 33 3.24 -13.72 -6.28
C VAL A 33 2.90 -13.86 -4.78
N MET A 34 2.23 -14.95 -4.40
CA MET A 34 1.85 -15.22 -3.00
C MET A 34 3.06 -15.62 -2.13
N ASP A 35 4.13 -16.16 -2.72
CA ASP A 35 5.37 -16.46 -2.00
C ASP A 35 6.41 -15.32 -2.05
N ASP A 36 6.09 -14.20 -2.71
CA ASP A 36 6.98 -13.04 -2.77
C ASP A 36 7.01 -12.27 -1.44
N ASP A 37 8.18 -12.21 -0.80
CA ASP A 37 8.44 -11.48 0.44
C ASP A 37 7.96 -10.02 0.39
N GLN A 38 8.07 -9.34 -0.76
CA GLN A 38 7.63 -7.96 -0.93
C GLN A 38 6.12 -7.83 -0.87
N VAL A 39 5.40 -8.76 -1.49
CA VAL A 39 3.93 -8.78 -1.54
C VAL A 39 3.34 -9.15 -0.19
N ILE A 40 3.98 -10.11 0.49
CA ILE A 40 3.64 -10.48 1.87
C ILE A 40 3.87 -9.27 2.79
N ALA A 41 5.02 -8.59 2.67
CA ALA A 41 5.28 -7.36 3.43
C ALA A 41 4.27 -6.24 3.13
N ALA A 42 3.91 -6.05 1.85
CA ALA A 42 2.90 -5.07 1.45
C ALA A 42 1.55 -5.35 2.13
N SER A 43 1.14 -6.62 2.17
CA SER A 43 -0.10 -7.09 2.78
C SER A 43 -0.13 -6.83 4.29
N ILE A 44 0.98 -7.09 4.99
CA ILE A 44 1.12 -6.81 6.43
C ILE A 44 0.99 -5.31 6.73
N LEU A 45 1.49 -4.45 5.84
CA LEU A 45 1.44 -3.00 6.00
C LEU A 45 0.06 -2.38 5.71
N ILE A 46 -0.92 -3.18 5.26
CA ILE A 46 -2.30 -2.74 5.14
C ILE A 46 -2.99 -2.95 6.50
N PRO A 47 -3.45 -1.89 7.20
CA PRO A 47 -3.94 -2.03 8.57
C PRO A 47 -5.18 -2.92 8.75
N LYS A 48 -5.93 -3.18 7.67
CA LYS A 48 -7.05 -4.13 7.67
C LYS A 48 -6.65 -5.60 7.68
N PHE A 49 -5.45 -5.92 7.19
CA PHE A 49 -5.01 -7.31 7.01
C PHE A 49 -3.99 -7.72 8.07
N LYS A 50 -2.99 -6.89 8.36
CA LYS A 50 -1.93 -7.15 9.36
C LYS A 50 -1.48 -8.61 9.37
N ASP A 51 -1.82 -9.35 10.42
CA ASP A 51 -1.53 -10.77 10.64
C ASP A 51 -2.77 -11.68 10.51
N HIS A 52 -3.95 -11.13 10.22
CA HIS A 52 -5.22 -11.87 10.19
C HIS A 52 -5.56 -12.50 8.83
N TRP A 53 -4.76 -12.27 7.79
CA TRP A 53 -5.06 -12.72 6.43
C TRP A 53 -4.57 -14.13 6.11
N THR A 54 -3.67 -14.72 6.92
CA THR A 54 -3.15 -16.08 6.74
C THR A 54 -2.89 -16.75 8.08
N ASP A 55 -3.17 -18.06 8.15
CA ASP A 55 -2.78 -18.90 9.29
C ASP A 55 -1.32 -19.39 9.18
N ASP A 56 -0.68 -19.17 8.02
CA ASP A 56 0.70 -19.59 7.78
C ASP A 56 1.70 -18.62 8.44
N ASN A 57 2.11 -19.00 9.65
CA ASN A 57 3.15 -18.30 10.41
C ASN A 57 4.49 -18.21 9.68
N SER A 58 4.78 -19.07 8.70
CA SER A 58 6.03 -19.00 7.93
C SER A 58 6.03 -17.82 6.96
N GLN A 59 4.91 -17.58 6.26
CA GLN A 59 4.71 -16.42 5.39
C GLN A 59 4.79 -15.13 6.19
N LEU A 60 4.08 -15.05 7.32
CA LEU A 60 4.13 -13.86 8.18
C LEU A 60 5.55 -13.54 8.65
N LYS A 61 6.35 -14.56 9.00
CA LYS A 61 7.74 -14.36 9.39
C LYS A 61 8.59 -13.77 8.26
N LYS A 62 8.48 -14.30 7.04
CA LYS A 62 9.19 -13.78 5.86
C LYS A 62 8.90 -12.29 5.63
N GLY A 63 7.63 -11.92 5.61
CA GLY A 63 7.21 -10.53 5.42
C GLY A 63 7.66 -9.60 6.55
N LEU A 64 7.55 -10.03 7.81
CA LEU A 64 8.02 -9.25 8.95
C LEU A 64 9.55 -9.07 8.96
N GLU A 65 10.31 -10.09 8.54
CA GLU A 65 11.76 -9.99 8.40
C GLU A 65 12.14 -9.01 7.28
N TYR A 66 11.45 -9.08 6.13
CA TYR A 66 11.62 -8.12 5.04
C TYR A 66 11.40 -6.67 5.50
N ILE A 67 10.30 -6.40 6.21
CA ILE A 67 9.99 -5.07 6.76
C ILE A 67 11.09 -4.61 7.73
N ARG A 68 11.54 -5.48 8.64
CA ARG A 68 12.60 -5.14 9.61
C ARG A 68 13.89 -4.78 8.90
N ASN A 69 14.32 -5.57 7.91
CA ASN A 69 15.54 -5.33 7.16
C ASN A 69 15.49 -3.97 6.44
N ARG A 70 14.35 -3.65 5.82
CA ARG A 70 14.17 -2.38 5.11
C ARG A 70 14.13 -1.17 6.06
N LEU A 71 13.51 -1.32 7.23
CA LEU A 71 13.53 -0.27 8.25
C LEU A 71 14.93 -0.04 8.84
N VAL A 72 15.74 -1.08 9.00
CA VAL A 72 17.13 -0.93 9.47
C VAL A 72 17.98 -0.21 8.42
N ALA A 73 17.86 -0.59 7.14
CA ALA A 73 18.57 0.07 6.05
C ALA A 73 18.27 1.58 5.98
N ASP A 74 16.98 1.96 6.06
CA ASP A 74 16.59 3.38 6.03
C ASP A 74 17.11 4.19 7.24
N ASN A 75 17.31 3.56 8.40
CA ASN A 75 17.89 4.25 9.57
C ASN A 75 19.41 4.49 9.45
N VAL A 76 20.14 3.60 8.75
CA VAL A 76 21.59 3.76 8.54
C VAL A 76 21.86 4.91 7.56
N VAL A 77 21.07 5.00 6.48
CA VAL A 77 21.20 6.05 5.47
C VAL A 77 20.90 7.45 6.05
N GLU A 78 19.89 7.57 6.92
CA GLU A 78 19.56 8.85 7.56
C GLU A 78 20.64 9.32 8.57
N SER A 79 21.47 8.40 9.08
CA SER A 79 22.60 8.71 9.96
C SER A 79 23.84 9.20 9.21
N GLU A 80 24.06 8.75 7.97
CA GLU A 80 25.21 9.17 7.15
C GLU A 80 25.00 10.56 6.53
N GLU A 81 23.75 10.98 6.29
CA GLU A 81 23.43 12.28 5.70
C GLU A 81 23.53 13.48 6.68
N THR A 82 23.76 13.24 7.97
CA THR A 82 23.83 14.32 8.99
C THR A 82 25.22 14.66 9.52
N GLU A 83 26.30 14.04 9.03
CA GLU A 83 27.68 14.30 9.51
C GLU A 83 28.42 15.45 8.80
N ALA A 84 27.73 16.32 8.05
CA ALA A 84 28.34 17.51 7.45
C ALA A 84 27.62 18.80 7.84
N LYS A 85 27.87 19.27 9.07
CA LYS A 85 28.15 20.68 9.47
C LYS A 85 28.01 20.86 10.98
N GLU A 86 29.14 21.04 11.66
CA GLU A 86 29.21 21.71 12.96
C GLU A 86 29.07 23.23 12.74
N ASP A 87 28.13 23.88 13.43
CA ASP A 87 28.43 24.90 14.44
C ASP A 87 27.18 25.66 14.94
N GLU A 88 27.16 25.84 16.26
CA GLU A 88 26.40 26.77 17.10
C GLU A 88 24.87 26.64 17.34
N ALA A 89 24.52 27.00 18.58
CA ALA A 89 23.19 27.20 19.18
C ALA A 89 22.47 25.97 19.77
N SER A 90 22.91 25.67 20.99
CA SER A 90 22.18 25.12 22.14
C SER A 90 20.64 25.38 22.14
N ALA A 91 19.86 24.49 21.54
CA ALA A 91 18.40 24.36 21.77
C ALA A 91 17.82 22.99 21.34
N ASN A 92 18.51 22.20 20.51
CA ASN A 92 17.96 20.98 19.91
C ASN A 92 18.08 19.70 20.76
N LYS A 93 18.42 19.80 22.05
CA LYS A 93 18.50 18.61 22.94
C LYS A 93 17.12 18.18 23.47
N PHE A 94 16.10 19.04 23.38
CA PHE A 94 14.73 18.75 23.84
C PHE A 94 13.88 17.96 22.82
N PHE A 95 14.22 18.04 21.53
CA PHE A 95 13.55 17.31 20.44
C PHE A 95 14.22 15.99 20.08
N LYS A 96 15.12 15.47 20.92
CA LYS A 96 15.50 14.05 20.86
C LYS A 96 14.34 13.21 21.41
N THR A 97 13.19 13.26 20.72
CA THR A 97 12.21 12.19 20.75
C THR A 97 12.99 10.91 20.52
N LYS A 98 13.02 10.04 21.54
CA LYS A 98 13.68 8.74 21.45
C LYS A 98 13.29 8.12 20.11
N LYS A 99 14.23 8.00 19.16
CA LYS A 99 14.07 7.16 17.98
C LYS A 99 13.77 5.77 18.54
N LYS A 100 12.50 5.42 18.64
CA LYS A 100 12.06 4.09 19.05
C LYS A 100 12.72 3.14 18.07
N SER A 101 13.36 2.08 18.58
CA SER A 101 14.02 1.13 17.70
C SER A 101 13.02 0.61 16.67
N SER A 102 13.45 0.29 15.46
CA SER A 102 12.57 -0.20 14.39
C SER A 102 11.68 -1.37 14.81
N LYS A 103 12.11 -2.15 15.83
CA LYS A 103 11.31 -3.23 16.45
C LYS A 103 10.12 -2.68 17.26
N ASP A 104 10.32 -1.62 18.04
CA ASP A 104 9.28 -0.97 18.86
C ASP A 104 8.20 -0.32 17.96
N VAL A 105 8.60 0.22 16.80
CA VAL A 105 7.65 0.82 15.83
C VAL A 105 6.76 -0.23 15.17
N LEU A 106 7.34 -1.34 14.70
CA LEU A 106 6.58 -2.42 14.05
C LEU A 106 5.66 -3.15 15.04
N GLU A 107 6.14 -3.44 16.25
CA GLU A 107 5.33 -4.06 17.31
C GLU A 107 4.17 -3.17 17.75
N LEU A 108 4.39 -1.85 17.85
CA LEU A 108 3.33 -0.88 18.14
C LEU A 108 2.27 -0.83 17.04
N TYR A 109 2.68 -0.97 15.78
CA TYR A 109 1.75 -1.05 14.65
C TYR A 109 0.91 -2.33 14.70
N LEU A 110 1.54 -3.48 14.91
CA LEU A 110 0.83 -4.77 14.97
C LEU A 110 -0.12 -4.85 16.17
N SER A 111 0.23 -4.24 17.32
CA SER A 111 -0.59 -4.26 18.54
C SER A 111 -1.75 -3.26 18.54
N SER A 112 -1.93 -2.50 17.46
CA SER A 112 -3.00 -1.50 17.37
C SER A 112 -4.27 -2.09 16.80
N ASP A 113 -5.43 -1.62 17.27
CA ASP A 113 -6.74 -2.02 16.72
C ASP A 113 -7.22 -1.11 15.57
N ASN A 114 -6.42 -0.12 15.16
CA ASN A 114 -6.80 0.77 14.08
C ASN A 114 -6.68 0.08 12.72
N GLU A 115 -7.79 0.03 11.98
CA GLU A 115 -7.88 -0.47 10.60
C GLU A 115 -7.62 0.62 9.54
N ASP A 116 -7.54 1.88 9.96
CA ASP A 116 -7.33 3.02 9.08
C ASP A 116 -5.85 3.37 8.93
N PHE A 117 -5.49 3.88 7.76
CA PHE A 117 -4.13 4.35 7.45
C PHE A 117 -3.70 5.57 8.30
N ASP A 118 -4.61 6.16 9.08
CA ASP A 118 -4.28 7.25 10.00
C ASP A 118 -3.28 6.84 11.09
N ILE A 119 -3.17 5.54 11.38
CA ILE A 119 -2.13 5.02 12.27
C ILE A 119 -0.71 5.41 11.85
N PHE A 120 -0.48 5.55 10.55
CA PHE A 120 0.81 5.95 10.00
C PHE A 120 1.11 7.44 10.19
N LYS A 121 0.08 8.29 10.33
CA LYS A 121 0.24 9.73 10.55
C LYS A 121 0.70 10.05 11.97
N GLU A 122 0.18 9.31 12.95
CA GLU A 122 0.40 9.63 14.36
C GLU A 122 1.70 9.07 14.94
N ARG A 123 2.18 7.91 14.45
CA ARG A 123 3.16 7.12 15.22
C ARG A 123 4.37 6.58 14.44
N CYS A 124 4.32 6.50 13.10
CA CYS A 124 5.33 5.74 12.35
C CYS A 124 5.67 6.33 10.95
N ALA A 125 6.51 7.37 10.88
CA ALA A 125 6.87 8.01 9.59
C ALA A 125 7.65 7.09 8.63
N SER A 126 8.59 6.29 9.15
CA SER A 126 9.39 5.33 8.36
C SER A 126 8.53 4.18 7.83
N LEU A 127 7.64 3.63 8.67
CA LEU A 127 6.71 2.58 8.26
C LEU A 127 5.71 3.08 7.21
N ARG A 128 5.28 4.35 7.31
CA ARG A 128 4.42 5.01 6.30
C ARG A 128 5.09 5.07 4.93
N LYS A 129 6.37 5.47 4.90
CA LYS A 129 7.15 5.56 3.65
C LYS A 129 7.24 4.19 2.98
N LEU A 130 7.55 3.16 3.76
CA LEU A 130 7.60 1.78 3.27
C LEU A 130 6.23 1.27 2.79
N ALA A 131 5.16 1.57 3.54
CA ALA A 131 3.80 1.20 3.17
C ALA A 131 3.39 1.84 1.84
N LEU A 132 3.75 3.11 1.62
CA LEU A 132 3.51 3.81 0.35
C LEU A 132 4.35 3.19 -0.78
N GLU A 133 5.64 2.95 -0.56
CA GLU A 133 6.53 2.36 -1.58
C GLU A 133 6.01 1.00 -2.08
N LEU A 134 5.60 0.13 -1.15
CA LEU A 134 5.16 -1.23 -1.50
C LEU A 134 3.72 -1.30 -2.04
N ASN A 135 2.82 -0.41 -1.59
CA ASN A 135 1.39 -0.49 -1.97
C ASN A 135 0.95 0.53 -3.04
N SER A 136 1.78 1.50 -3.42
CA SER A 136 1.47 2.46 -4.49
C SER A 136 2.13 2.25 -5.87
N PRO A 137 2.83 1.14 -6.20
CA PRO A 137 3.62 1.08 -7.44
C PRO A 137 2.79 1.03 -8.73
N LEU A 138 1.46 0.84 -8.66
CA LEU A 138 0.61 0.84 -9.85
C LEU A 138 -0.23 2.12 -9.97
N PRO A 139 -0.07 2.91 -11.05
CA PRO A 139 -1.11 3.86 -11.43
C PRO A 139 -2.37 3.05 -11.75
N ALA A 140 -3.42 3.25 -10.95
CA ALA A 140 -4.68 2.57 -11.15
C ALA A 140 -5.17 2.82 -12.58
N SER A 141 -5.45 1.76 -13.36
CA SER A 141 -5.91 1.90 -14.75
C SER A 141 -7.13 2.81 -14.86
N ALA A 142 -8.03 2.75 -13.88
CA ALA A 142 -9.18 3.65 -13.78
C ALA A 142 -8.79 5.13 -13.63
N ALA A 143 -7.69 5.46 -12.94
CA ALA A 143 -7.17 6.82 -12.85
C ALA A 143 -6.59 7.28 -14.20
N CYS A 144 -5.84 6.41 -14.89
CA CYS A 144 -5.35 6.68 -16.24
C CYS A 144 -6.49 6.86 -17.25
N GLU A 145 -7.53 6.03 -17.21
CA GLU A 145 -8.72 6.17 -18.07
C GLU A 145 -9.44 7.49 -17.82
N ARG A 146 -9.59 7.93 -16.56
CA ARG A 146 -10.15 9.25 -16.23
C ARG A 146 -9.27 10.38 -16.75
N LEU A 147 -7.95 10.24 -16.64
CA LEU A 147 -6.98 11.19 -17.21
C LEU A 147 -7.17 11.30 -18.73
N PHE A 148 -7.20 10.18 -19.46
CA PHE A 148 -7.39 10.18 -20.91
C PHE A 148 -8.78 10.65 -21.34
N SER A 149 -9.83 10.28 -20.61
CA SER A 149 -11.19 10.76 -20.85
C SER A 149 -11.27 12.27 -20.70
N THR A 150 -10.66 12.82 -19.64
CA THR A 150 -10.59 14.27 -19.41
C THR A 150 -9.72 14.94 -20.47
N GLY A 151 -8.61 14.31 -20.87
CA GLY A 151 -7.75 14.76 -21.96
C GLY A 151 -8.51 14.86 -23.29
N GLY A 152 -9.32 13.85 -23.62
CA GLY A 152 -10.18 13.86 -24.81
C GLY A 152 -11.21 15.00 -24.82
N LEU A 153 -11.70 15.43 -23.65
CA LEU A 153 -12.60 16.59 -23.55
C LEU A 153 -11.89 17.93 -23.80
N ILE A 154 -10.58 18.01 -23.51
CA ILE A 154 -9.74 19.19 -23.73
C ILE A 154 -9.27 19.24 -25.20
N LEU A 155 -8.85 18.09 -25.75
CA LEU A 155 -8.46 17.90 -27.15
C LEU A 155 -9.70 17.78 -28.06
N ARG A 156 -10.41 18.91 -28.23
CA ARG A 156 -11.49 19.00 -29.22
C ARG A 156 -10.93 19.40 -30.59
N PRO A 157 -11.57 18.99 -31.70
CA PRO A 157 -11.15 19.37 -33.05
C PRO A 157 -11.00 20.89 -33.26
N HIS A 158 -11.78 21.70 -32.54
CA HIS A 158 -11.73 23.17 -32.60
C HIS A 158 -10.73 23.82 -31.63
N ARG A 159 -10.03 23.01 -30.82
CA ARG A 159 -8.93 23.43 -29.91
C ARG A 159 -7.59 22.84 -30.36
N SER A 160 -7.40 22.65 -31.67
CA SER A 160 -6.22 22.04 -32.27
C SER A 160 -4.94 22.90 -32.19
N SER A 161 -5.04 24.18 -31.79
CA SER A 161 -3.86 25.05 -31.61
C SER A 161 -3.27 25.01 -30.19
N LEU A 162 -3.75 24.12 -29.32
CA LEU A 162 -3.24 24.00 -27.96
C LEU A 162 -1.86 23.32 -28.01
N SER A 163 -0.81 23.98 -27.50
CA SER A 163 0.49 23.32 -27.37
C SER A 163 0.46 22.27 -26.27
N ASP A 164 1.33 21.26 -26.36
CA ASP A 164 1.42 20.17 -25.39
C ASP A 164 1.56 20.68 -23.95
N LYS A 165 2.40 21.70 -23.73
CA LYS A 165 2.56 22.34 -22.42
C LYS A 165 1.25 22.91 -21.86
N HIS A 166 0.43 23.54 -22.71
CA HIS A 166 -0.86 24.09 -22.28
C HIS A 166 -1.92 23.01 -22.10
N PHE A 167 -1.86 21.95 -22.92
CA PHE A 167 -2.70 20.77 -22.75
C PHE A 167 -2.47 20.12 -21.39
N GLU A 168 -1.22 19.80 -21.08
CA GLU A 168 -0.83 19.18 -19.80
C GLU A 168 -1.19 20.07 -18.61
N ALA A 169 -0.91 21.38 -18.68
CA ALA A 169 -1.27 22.31 -17.62
C ALA A 169 -2.80 22.38 -17.39
N CYS A 170 -3.60 22.37 -18.47
CA CYS A 170 -5.06 22.39 -18.37
C CYS A 170 -5.59 21.07 -17.79
N LEU A 171 -5.03 19.94 -18.23
CA LEU A 171 -5.39 18.61 -17.76
C LEU A 171 -5.07 18.46 -16.26
N LEU A 172 -3.88 18.86 -15.85
CA LEU A 172 -3.45 18.83 -14.45
C LEU A 172 -4.35 19.71 -13.58
N SER A 173 -4.64 20.94 -14.03
CA SER A 173 -5.51 21.87 -13.31
C SER A 173 -6.94 21.33 -13.18
N LYS A 174 -7.47 20.70 -14.24
CA LYS A 174 -8.80 20.08 -14.26
C LYS A 174 -8.91 18.92 -13.27
N LEU A 175 -7.91 18.04 -13.22
CA LEU A 175 -7.92 16.88 -12.34
C LEU A 175 -7.71 17.25 -10.88
N ASN A 176 -6.81 18.19 -10.62
CA ASN A 176 -6.45 18.59 -9.26
C ASN A 176 -7.35 19.68 -8.66
N PHE A 177 -8.32 20.21 -9.41
CA PHE A 177 -9.22 21.27 -8.95
C PHE A 177 -9.90 20.97 -7.61
N LYS A 178 -10.17 19.69 -7.30
CA LYS A 178 -10.81 19.28 -6.04
C LYS A 178 -9.88 19.34 -4.82
N PHE A 179 -8.57 19.30 -5.02
CA PHE A 179 -7.56 19.33 -3.96
C PHE A 179 -7.03 20.74 -3.68
N LEU A 180 -7.38 21.71 -4.53
CA LEU A 180 -7.00 23.13 -4.40
C LEU A 180 -8.06 23.98 -3.65
N LYS A 181 -9.15 23.36 -3.21
CA LYS A 181 -10.19 23.98 -2.37
C LYS A 181 -9.99 23.56 -0.93
#